data_AF-A0A0N4W0H0-F1
#
_entry.id   AF-A0A0N4W0H0-F1
#
_cell.length_a   1.000
_cell.length_b   1.000
_cell.length_c   1.000
_cell.angle_alpha   90.00
_cell.angle_beta   90.00
_cell.angle_gamma   90.00
#
_symmetry.space_group_name_H-M   'P 1'
#
loop_
_entity.id
_entity.type
_entity.pdbx_description
1 polymer ?
#
loop_
_entity_poly.entity_id
_entity_poly.type
_entity_poly.pdbx_seq_one_letter_code
_entity_poly.pdbx_strand_id
1 'polypeptide(L)'
;MLTRPYLNYFPKVLCHPYYVTIWTIQLVSCLNLVWLNVDKLIFIQFPLHYYSIINRRKVFIVSVVTWIVLGYIAFAVNAFMTISGGCDRVIINPYIYMPICVLYVVMILTSFIISAIIYFIAHTSTRSETRQRTNCLTIMRILPFTRQKKQKSRIPGAPCRSEMVHQMTDAFFRILVVGMVINPLITIWTQRIYRMHLLKFFNKWQDTRDDTEVSVRRHSTKLNMVESTPLTTAL
;
A
#
# COMPACT_ATOMS: atom_id res chain seq x y z
N MET A 1 -10.70 -3.00 23.84
CA MET A 1 -10.47 -2.59 22.43
C MET A 1 -11.17 -1.25 22.19
N LEU A 2 -10.42 -0.16 22.02
CA LEU A 2 -10.93 1.22 21.89
C LEU A 2 -10.40 1.89 20.60
N THR A 3 -10.11 1.11 19.56
CA THR A 3 -9.58 1.64 18.28
C THR A 3 -10.67 2.16 17.34
N ARG A 4 -11.96 2.03 17.70
CA ARG A 4 -13.10 2.42 16.84
C ARG A 4 -14.25 3.03 17.67
N PRO A 5 -14.09 4.26 18.21
CA PRO A 5 -15.05 4.86 19.14
C PRO A 5 -16.45 5.12 18.54
N TYR A 6 -16.60 5.09 17.21
CA TYR A 6 -17.86 5.38 16.53
C TYR A 6 -18.56 4.14 15.94
N LEU A 7 -18.02 2.94 16.15
CA LEU A 7 -18.59 1.72 15.53
C LEU A 7 -19.95 1.34 16.12
N ASN A 8 -20.24 1.77 17.35
CA ASN A 8 -21.52 1.52 18.03
C ASN A 8 -22.69 2.32 17.46
N TYR A 9 -22.41 3.43 16.74
CA TYR A 9 -23.42 4.25 16.09
C TYR A 9 -23.66 3.85 14.63
N PHE A 10 -22.89 2.89 14.11
CA PHE A 10 -22.99 2.46 12.72
C PHE A 10 -24.21 1.53 12.50
N PRO A 11 -24.99 1.72 11.43
CA PRO A 11 -26.12 0.85 11.14
C PRO A 11 -25.63 -0.57 10.83
N LYS A 12 -26.35 -1.57 11.34
CA LYS A 12 -25.97 -3.00 11.23
C LYS A 12 -25.74 -3.46 9.79
N VAL A 13 -26.51 -2.90 8.85
CA VAL A 13 -26.42 -3.20 7.41
C VAL A 13 -25.07 -2.81 6.82
N LEU A 14 -24.43 -1.77 7.35
CA LEU A 14 -23.13 -1.29 6.87
C LEU A 14 -21.94 -2.00 7.52
N CYS A 15 -22.14 -2.80 8.57
CA CYS A 15 -21.03 -3.51 9.22
C CYS A 15 -20.35 -4.49 8.24
N HIS A 16 -21.13 -5.34 7.56
CA HIS A 16 -20.61 -6.32 6.60
C HIS A 16 -19.75 -5.68 5.50
N PRO A 17 -20.26 -4.72 4.69
CA PRO A 17 -19.45 -4.10 3.64
C PRO A 17 -18.24 -3.36 4.20
N TYR A 18 -18.33 -2.77 5.40
CA TYR A 18 -17.19 -2.13 6.05
C TYR A 18 -16.05 -3.11 6.33
N TYR A 19 -16.33 -4.28 6.93
CA TYR A 19 -15.31 -5.29 7.21
C TYR A 19 -14.73 -5.90 5.93
N VAL A 20 -15.58 -6.22 4.95
CA VAL A 20 -15.14 -6.74 3.64
C VAL A 20 -14.22 -5.75 2.93
N THR A 21 -14.58 -4.47 2.94
CA THR A 21 -13.79 -3.42 2.29
C THR A 21 -12.42 -3.29 2.95
N ILE A 22 -12.36 -3.24 4.28
CA ILE A 22 -11.09 -3.14 5.01
C ILE A 22 -10.19 -4.34 4.71
N TRP A 23 -10.72 -5.56 4.79
CA TRP A 23 -9.92 -6.76 4.52
C TRP A 23 -9.46 -6.83 3.07
N THR A 24 -10.31 -6.48 2.11
CA THR A 24 -9.96 -6.49 0.68
C THR A 24 -8.85 -5.49 0.42
N ILE A 25 -8.99 -4.24 0.88
CA ILE A 25 -7.98 -3.19 0.69
C ILE A 25 -6.66 -3.61 1.34
N GLN A 26 -6.70 -4.20 2.53
CA GLN A 26 -5.50 -4.61 3.24
C GLN A 26 -4.78 -5.79 2.54
N LEU A 27 -5.52 -6.79 2.04
CA LEU A 27 -4.96 -7.91 1.25
C LEU A 27 -4.35 -7.39 -0.06
N VAL A 28 -5.08 -6.55 -0.79
CA VAL A 28 -4.64 -5.98 -2.07
C VAL A 28 -3.40 -5.11 -1.87
N SER A 29 -3.35 -4.30 -0.81
CA SER A 29 -2.19 -3.48 -0.46
C SER A 29 -0.95 -4.34 -0.21
N CYS A 30 -1.10 -5.43 0.56
CA CYS A 30 0.02 -6.36 0.81
C CYS A 30 0.50 -7.04 -0.47
N LEU A 31 -0.41 -7.52 -1.32
CA LEU A 31 -0.03 -8.18 -2.57
C LEU A 31 0.59 -7.20 -3.58
N ASN A 32 0.11 -5.96 -3.62
CA ASN A 32 0.73 -4.90 -4.43
C ASN A 32 2.17 -4.59 -3.99
N LEU A 33 2.48 -4.65 -2.69
CA LEU A 33 3.86 -4.53 -2.23
C LEU A 33 4.74 -5.68 -2.73
N VAL A 34 4.22 -6.90 -2.74
CA VAL A 34 4.93 -8.05 -3.32
C VAL A 34 5.18 -7.80 -4.80
N TRP A 35 4.15 -7.37 -5.55
CA TRP A 35 4.29 -7.06 -6.97
C TRP A 35 5.32 -5.95 -7.24
N LEU A 36 5.35 -4.90 -6.43
CA LEU A 36 6.36 -3.84 -6.53
C LEU A 36 7.78 -4.36 -6.27
N ASN A 37 7.94 -5.27 -5.31
CA ASN A 37 9.23 -5.89 -5.04
C ASN A 37 9.66 -6.85 -6.16
N VAL A 38 8.71 -7.59 -6.75
CA VAL A 38 8.97 -8.41 -7.95
C VAL A 38 9.37 -7.54 -9.14
N ASP A 39 8.66 -6.43 -9.40
CA ASP A 39 8.98 -5.49 -10.47
C ASP A 39 10.40 -4.93 -10.33
N LYS A 40 10.76 -4.46 -9.12
CA LYS A 40 12.13 -4.00 -8.81
C LYS A 40 13.16 -5.10 -9.02
N LEU A 41 12.86 -6.34 -8.61
CA LEU A 41 13.75 -7.46 -8.81
C LEU A 41 14.00 -7.72 -10.31
N ILE A 42 12.95 -7.73 -11.13
CA ILE A 42 13.05 -7.93 -12.58
C ILE A 42 13.84 -6.80 -13.22
N PHE A 43 13.60 -5.54 -12.80
CA PHE A 43 14.35 -4.38 -13.29
C PHE A 43 15.85 -4.50 -13.01
N ILE A 44 16.24 -4.92 -11.81
CA ILE A 44 17.65 -5.07 -11.42
C ILE A 44 18.31 -6.26 -12.12
N GLN A 45 17.60 -7.38 -12.29
CA GLN A 45 18.15 -8.57 -12.94
C GLN A 45 18.28 -8.44 -14.45
N PHE A 46 17.30 -7.80 -15.13
CA PHE A 46 17.21 -7.78 -16.59
C PHE A 46 16.90 -6.37 -17.14
N PRO A 47 17.81 -5.40 -17.01
CA PRO A 47 17.54 -4.01 -17.41
C PRO A 47 17.22 -3.84 -18.90
N LEU A 48 17.87 -4.61 -19.79
CA LEU A 48 17.63 -4.55 -21.24
C LEU A 48 16.28 -5.15 -21.65
N HIS A 49 15.87 -6.26 -21.03
CA HIS A 49 14.62 -6.93 -21.38
C HIS A 49 13.41 -6.41 -20.60
N TYR A 50 13.61 -5.55 -19.60
CA TYR A 50 12.55 -5.00 -18.76
C TYR A 50 11.39 -4.43 -19.57
N TYR A 51 11.67 -3.57 -20.56
CA TYR A 51 10.64 -2.93 -21.39
C TYR A 51 9.87 -3.91 -22.29
N SER A 52 10.46 -5.08 -22.59
CA SER A 52 9.79 -6.14 -23.36
C SER A 52 8.92 -7.01 -22.44
N ILE A 53 9.41 -7.31 -21.24
CA ILE A 53 8.73 -8.15 -20.26
C ILE A 53 7.54 -7.40 -19.64
N ILE A 54 7.78 -6.19 -19.14
CA ILE A 54 6.83 -5.37 -18.39
C ILE A 54 6.25 -4.29 -19.30
N ASN A 55 5.02 -4.57 -19.76
CA ASN A 55 4.22 -3.63 -20.55
C ASN A 55 3.04 -3.13 -19.70
N ARG A 56 2.60 -1.88 -19.92
CA ARG A 56 1.45 -1.25 -19.25
C ARG A 56 0.20 -2.13 -19.30
N ARG A 57 -0.06 -2.77 -20.45
CA ARG A 57 -1.21 -3.69 -20.61
C ARG A 57 -1.12 -4.90 -19.70
N LYS A 58 0.07 -5.51 -19.56
CA LYS A 58 0.29 -6.67 -18.68
C LYS A 58 0.15 -6.28 -17.21
N VAL A 59 0.74 -5.16 -16.79
CA VAL A 59 0.62 -4.65 -15.42
C VAL A 59 -0.84 -4.35 -15.07
N PHE A 60 -1.59 -3.75 -15.99
CA PHE A 60 -3.02 -3.51 -15.81
C PHE A 60 -3.79 -4.83 -15.65
N ILE A 61 -3.55 -5.83 -16.50
CA ILE A 61 -4.18 -7.16 -16.39
C ILE A 61 -3.86 -7.80 -15.04
N VAL A 62 -2.59 -7.80 -14.60
CA VAL A 62 -2.18 -8.37 -13.30
C VAL A 62 -2.89 -7.65 -12.15
N SER A 63 -3.03 -6.33 -12.23
CA SER A 63 -3.75 -5.54 -11.22
C SER A 63 -5.24 -5.91 -11.18
N VAL A 64 -5.91 -5.96 -12.33
CA VAL A 64 -7.34 -6.32 -12.42
C VAL A 64 -7.58 -7.74 -11.89
N VAL A 65 -6.75 -8.71 -12.31
CA VAL A 65 -6.83 -10.10 -11.83
C VAL A 65 -6.63 -10.16 -10.31
N THR A 66 -5.65 -9.40 -9.79
CA THR A 66 -5.39 -9.32 -8.35
C THR A 66 -6.62 -8.83 -7.58
N TRP A 67 -7.27 -7.76 -8.06
CA TRP A 67 -8.50 -7.23 -7.45
C TRP A 67 -9.66 -8.22 -7.51
N ILE A 68 -9.87 -8.90 -8.63
CA ILE A 68 -10.94 -9.89 -8.79
C ILE A 68 -10.72 -11.08 -7.85
N VAL A 69 -9.50 -11.63 -7.81
CA VAL A 69 -9.18 -12.80 -6.98
C VAL A 69 -9.31 -12.48 -5.49
N LEU A 70 -8.72 -11.37 -5.04
CA LEU A 70 -8.78 -10.98 -3.63
C LEU A 70 -10.18 -10.51 -3.22
N GLY A 71 -10.89 -9.83 -4.11
CA GLY A 71 -12.29 -9.45 -3.91
C GLY A 71 -13.20 -10.67 -3.78
N TYR A 72 -13.00 -11.70 -4.61
CA TYR A 72 -13.73 -12.96 -4.51
C TYR A 72 -13.45 -13.68 -3.19
N ILE A 73 -12.19 -13.74 -2.75
CA ILE A 73 -11.82 -14.33 -1.46
C ILE A 73 -12.51 -13.55 -0.32
N ALA A 74 -12.46 -12.22 -0.32
CA ALA A 74 -13.10 -11.41 0.72
C ALA A 74 -14.63 -11.56 0.73
N PHE A 75 -15.25 -11.66 -0.45
CA PHE A 75 -16.68 -11.93 -0.58
C PHE A 75 -17.05 -13.32 -0.05
N ALA A 76 -16.24 -14.34 -0.35
CA ALA A 76 -16.46 -15.68 0.20
C ALA A 76 -16.41 -15.68 1.73
N VAL A 77 -15.46 -14.95 2.33
CA VAL A 77 -15.36 -14.84 3.80
C VAL A 77 -16.57 -14.12 4.40
N ASN A 78 -17.12 -13.13 3.70
CA ASN A 78 -18.34 -12.44 4.12
C ASN A 78 -19.52 -13.40 4.33
N ALA A 79 -19.65 -14.42 3.49
CA ALA A 79 -20.72 -15.42 3.59
C ALA A 79 -20.66 -16.25 4.89
N PHE A 80 -19.50 -16.29 5.56
CA PHE A 80 -19.29 -17.01 6.82
C PHE A 80 -19.14 -16.08 8.03
N MET A 81 -19.32 -14.78 7.84
CA MET A 81 -19.24 -13.80 8.91
C MET A 81 -20.59 -13.66 9.60
N THR A 82 -20.59 -13.70 10.93
CA THR A 82 -21.80 -13.47 11.74
C THR A 82 -21.58 -12.27 12.66
N ILE A 83 -22.55 -11.36 12.72
CA ILE A 83 -22.49 -10.15 13.53
C ILE A 83 -23.48 -10.29 14.67
N SER A 84 -22.98 -10.26 15.91
CA SER A 84 -23.80 -10.41 17.11
C SER A 84 -23.65 -9.18 18.00
N GLY A 85 -24.76 -8.53 18.35
CA GLY A 85 -24.75 -7.43 19.32
C GLY A 85 -24.29 -6.05 18.83
N GLY A 86 -23.79 -5.91 17.60
CA GLY A 86 -23.32 -4.63 17.04
C GLY A 86 -22.19 -4.81 16.04
N CYS A 87 -21.72 -3.74 15.39
CA CYS A 87 -20.55 -3.83 14.50
C CYS A 87 -19.24 -4.13 15.25
N ASP A 88 -19.21 -4.01 16.58
CA ASP A 88 -18.03 -4.21 17.44
C ASP A 88 -17.69 -5.69 17.66
N ARG A 89 -18.68 -6.58 17.57
CA ARG A 89 -18.55 -8.02 17.82
C ARG A 89 -18.84 -8.83 16.57
N VAL A 90 -17.76 -9.13 15.84
CA VAL A 90 -17.77 -9.98 14.66
C VAL A 90 -17.25 -11.36 15.03
N ILE A 91 -18.07 -12.39 14.78
CA ILE A 91 -17.72 -13.80 15.01
C ILE A 91 -17.49 -14.43 13.62
N ILE A 92 -16.27 -14.89 13.40
CA ILE A 92 -15.86 -15.59 12.17
C ILE A 92 -15.43 -16.99 12.55
N ASN A 93 -15.77 -17.97 11.70
CA ASN A 93 -15.33 -19.33 11.89
C ASN A 93 -13.78 -19.40 11.86
N PRO A 94 -13.12 -19.91 12.92
CA PRO A 94 -11.66 -19.97 13.00
C PRO A 94 -11.03 -20.74 11.84
N TYR A 95 -11.71 -21.74 11.28
CA TYR A 95 -11.22 -22.51 10.13
C TYR A 95 -11.06 -21.68 8.86
N ILE A 96 -11.83 -20.61 8.70
CA ILE A 96 -11.77 -19.71 7.54
C ILE A 96 -10.83 -18.54 7.81
N TYR A 97 -10.82 -18.05 9.05
CA TYR A 97 -9.95 -16.96 9.47
C TYR A 97 -8.46 -17.34 9.43
N MET A 98 -8.10 -18.55 9.89
CA MET A 98 -6.71 -19.01 9.95
C MET A 98 -5.99 -19.00 8.58
N PRO A 99 -6.56 -19.56 7.49
CA PRO A 99 -5.99 -19.48 6.14
C PRO A 99 -5.71 -18.05 5.67
N ILE A 100 -6.57 -17.09 5.99
CA ILE A 100 -6.40 -15.68 5.62
C ILE A 100 -5.18 -15.10 6.35
N CYS A 101 -5.06 -15.36 7.65
CA CYS A 101 -3.88 -14.95 8.42
C CYS A 101 -2.59 -15.58 7.86
N VAL A 102 -2.63 -16.87 7.50
CA VAL A 102 -1.48 -17.54 6.86
C VAL A 102 -1.14 -16.88 5.53
N LEU A 103 -2.13 -16.60 4.68
CA LEU A 103 -1.93 -15.90 3.41
C LEU A 103 -1.25 -14.54 3.61
N TYR A 104 -1.69 -13.76 4.61
CA TYR A 104 -1.05 -12.49 4.98
C TYR A 104 0.42 -12.67 5.36
N VAL A 105 0.72 -13.63 6.24
CA VAL A 105 2.09 -13.90 6.67
C VAL A 105 2.95 -14.31 5.47
N VAL A 106 2.44 -15.17 4.59
CA VAL A 106 3.15 -15.58 3.36
C VAL A 106 3.43 -14.39 2.44
N MET A 107 2.47 -13.49 2.22
CA MET A 107 2.68 -12.28 1.41
C MET A 107 3.77 -11.38 2.00
N ILE A 108 3.80 -11.19 3.31
CA ILE A 108 4.82 -10.36 3.96
C ILE A 108 6.19 -11.03 3.91
N LEU A 109 6.27 -12.33 4.23
CA LEU A 109 7.53 -13.07 4.18
C LEU A 109 8.11 -13.07 2.75
N THR A 110 7.30 -13.30 1.73
CA THR A 110 7.74 -13.23 0.34
C THR A 110 8.23 -11.83 -0.04
N SER A 111 7.54 -10.78 0.41
CA SER A 111 7.99 -9.39 0.24
C SER A 111 9.37 -9.12 0.85
N PHE A 112 9.61 -9.60 2.08
CA PHE A 112 10.92 -9.46 2.75
C PHE A 112 12.01 -10.30 2.07
N ILE A 113 11.70 -11.54 1.67
CA ILE A 113 12.64 -12.42 0.97
C ILE A 113 13.10 -11.77 -0.34
N ILE A 114 12.16 -11.25 -1.15
CA ILE A 114 12.50 -10.55 -2.40
C ILE A 114 13.37 -9.32 -2.11
N SER A 115 13.01 -8.52 -1.10
CA SER A 115 13.80 -7.36 -0.69
C SER A 115 15.23 -7.74 -0.27
N ALA A 116 15.39 -8.84 0.47
CA ALA A 116 16.70 -9.36 0.85
C ALA A 116 17.50 -9.84 -0.36
N ILE A 117 16.87 -10.54 -1.31
CA ILE A 117 17.51 -10.95 -2.57
C ILE A 117 18.01 -9.72 -3.34
N ILE A 118 17.18 -8.68 -3.47
CA ILE A 118 17.58 -7.42 -4.11
C ILE A 118 18.80 -6.83 -3.42
N TYR A 119 18.80 -6.76 -2.09
CA TYR A 119 19.92 -6.25 -1.31
C TYR A 119 21.20 -7.06 -1.56
N PHE A 120 21.12 -8.40 -1.58
CA PHE A 120 22.27 -9.25 -1.89
C PHE A 120 22.79 -9.06 -3.31
N ILE A 121 21.91 -8.92 -4.30
CA ILE A 121 22.31 -8.64 -5.69
C ILE A 121 23.02 -7.27 -5.78
N ALA A 122 22.46 -6.23 -5.17
CA ALA A 122 23.06 -4.89 -5.17
C ALA A 122 24.41 -4.85 -4.43
N HIS A 123 24.53 -5.57 -3.32
CA HIS A 123 25.77 -5.65 -2.57
C HIS A 123 26.85 -6.45 -3.33
N THR A 124 26.47 -7.51 -4.03
CA THR A 124 27.42 -8.27 -4.86
C THR A 124 27.85 -7.50 -6.10
N SER A 125 26.94 -6.75 -6.74
CA SER A 125 27.26 -5.93 -7.92
C SER A 125 28.19 -4.75 -7.59
N THR A 126 27.99 -4.06 -6.48
CA THR A 126 28.87 -2.94 -6.05
C THR A 126 30.27 -3.43 -5.67
N ARG A 127 30.38 -4.62 -5.07
CA ARG A 127 31.67 -5.28 -4.80
C ARG A 127 32.38 -5.72 -6.09
N SER A 128 31.64 -6.07 -7.15
CA SER A 128 32.25 -6.33 -8.46
C SER A 128 32.67 -5.07 -9.20
N GLU A 129 31.95 -3.95 -9.05
CA GLU A 129 32.27 -2.68 -9.72
C GLU A 129 33.57 -2.04 -9.19
N THR A 130 33.82 -2.16 -7.87
CA THR A 130 35.11 -1.80 -7.25
C THR A 130 36.27 -2.70 -7.68
N ARG A 131 35.99 -3.92 -8.18
CA ARG A 131 36.98 -4.88 -8.71
C ARG A 131 37.11 -4.87 -10.23
N GLN A 132 36.11 -4.31 -10.95
CA GLN A 132 36.08 -4.21 -12.41
C GLN A 132 36.85 -3.01 -12.96
N ARG A 133 37.25 -2.04 -12.12
CA ARG A 133 38.26 -1.04 -12.50
C ARG A 133 39.68 -1.61 -12.61
N THR A 134 39.91 -2.88 -12.26
CA THR A 134 41.25 -3.48 -12.35
C THR A 134 41.37 -4.71 -13.24
N ASN A 135 40.31 -5.43 -13.64
CA ASN A 135 40.49 -6.59 -14.52
C ASN A 135 39.27 -6.85 -15.43
N CYS A 136 39.33 -6.27 -16.62
CA CYS A 136 38.71 -6.84 -17.82
C CYS A 136 39.52 -8.08 -18.18
N LEU A 137 39.15 -9.25 -17.66
CA LEU A 137 39.40 -10.60 -18.21
C LEU A 137 39.19 -11.65 -17.11
N THR A 138 38.52 -12.73 -17.50
CA THR A 138 38.49 -14.06 -16.87
C THR A 138 37.37 -14.31 -15.85
N ILE A 139 36.75 -15.48 -16.00
CA ILE A 139 35.88 -16.23 -15.06
C ILE A 139 34.38 -15.86 -15.19
N MET A 140 33.50 -16.51 -15.96
CA MET A 140 33.40 -17.88 -16.48
C MET A 140 34.04 -18.94 -15.59
N ARG A 141 33.53 -19.11 -14.35
CA ARG A 141 33.56 -20.37 -13.59
C ARG A 141 32.98 -20.17 -12.19
N ILE A 142 32.17 -21.17 -11.80
CA ILE A 142 31.78 -21.54 -10.43
C ILE A 142 30.56 -20.79 -9.87
N LEU A 143 29.38 -21.31 -10.25
CA LEU A 143 28.34 -21.61 -9.25
C LEU A 143 28.98 -22.42 -8.11
N PRO A 144 28.73 -22.06 -6.84
CA PRO A 144 28.66 -23.05 -5.79
C PRO A 144 27.23 -23.08 -5.27
N PHE A 145 26.50 -24.08 -5.74
CA PHE A 145 25.60 -24.86 -4.90
C PHE A 145 26.27 -25.04 -3.52
N THR A 146 25.74 -24.42 -2.46
CA THR A 146 26.11 -24.83 -1.10
C THR A 146 24.98 -24.66 -0.09
N ARG A 147 24.61 -25.82 0.47
CA ARG A 147 24.26 -26.09 1.87
C ARG A 147 22.83 -25.76 2.33
N GLN A 148 21.94 -26.72 2.06
CA GLN A 148 20.91 -27.11 3.03
C GLN A 148 21.58 -27.48 4.37
N LYS A 149 21.34 -26.69 5.41
CA LYS A 149 21.48 -27.15 6.80
C LYS A 149 20.08 -27.52 7.31
N LYS A 150 19.93 -28.82 7.62
CA LYS A 150 18.84 -29.38 8.43
C LYS A 150 18.77 -28.62 9.76
N GLN A 151 17.70 -27.86 9.98
CA GLN A 151 17.35 -27.33 11.29
C GLN A 151 16.12 -28.06 11.80
N LYS A 152 16.37 -29.11 12.59
CA LYS A 152 15.37 -29.90 13.31
C LYS A 152 15.07 -29.18 14.63
N SER A 153 14.09 -28.28 14.64
CA SER A 153 13.57 -27.70 15.89
C SER A 153 12.41 -28.54 16.40
N ARG A 154 12.66 -29.25 17.51
CA ARG A 154 11.63 -29.75 18.42
C ARG A 154 10.87 -28.54 18.97
N ILE A 155 9.56 -28.48 18.75
CA ILE A 155 8.67 -27.53 19.42
C ILE A 155 7.98 -28.30 20.56
N PRO A 156 8.21 -27.94 21.84
CA PRO A 156 7.43 -28.47 22.94
C PRO A 156 6.04 -27.83 22.91
N GLY A 157 5.01 -28.67 22.92
CA GLY A 157 3.64 -28.24 23.11
C GLY A 157 3.46 -27.66 24.50
N ALA A 158 2.92 -26.45 24.56
CA ALA A 158 2.26 -25.91 25.75
C ALA A 158 0.99 -25.16 25.30
N PRO A 159 -0.17 -25.44 25.91
CA PRO A 159 -1.45 -24.82 25.59
C PRO A 159 -1.61 -23.48 26.33
N CYS A 160 -0.72 -22.52 26.05
CA CYS A 160 -0.88 -21.11 26.45
C CYS A 160 -0.82 -20.18 25.22
N ARG A 161 -1.23 -20.71 24.05
CA ARG A 161 -0.92 -20.15 22.74
C ARG A 161 -1.96 -19.15 22.23
N SER A 162 -3.19 -19.15 22.72
CA SER A 162 -4.28 -18.34 22.14
C SER A 162 -4.12 -16.84 22.43
N GLU A 163 -3.84 -16.46 23.67
CA GLU A 163 -3.83 -15.04 24.08
C GLU A 163 -2.62 -14.29 23.49
N MET A 164 -1.44 -14.90 23.52
CA MET A 164 -0.25 -14.34 22.88
C MET A 164 -0.42 -14.24 21.36
N VAL A 165 -1.05 -15.23 20.72
CA VAL A 165 -1.32 -15.17 19.27
C VAL A 165 -2.33 -14.06 18.96
N HIS A 166 -3.36 -13.87 19.79
CA HIS A 166 -4.30 -12.76 19.63
C HIS A 166 -3.63 -11.39 19.80
N GLN A 167 -2.77 -11.21 20.79
CA GLN A 167 -2.02 -9.96 20.96
C GLN A 167 -1.04 -9.70 19.81
N MET A 168 -0.29 -10.72 19.38
CA MET A 168 0.64 -10.58 18.25
C MET A 168 -0.09 -10.29 16.95
N THR A 169 -1.24 -10.94 16.70
CA THR A 169 -2.04 -10.66 15.51
C THR A 169 -2.66 -9.26 15.55
N ASP A 170 -3.17 -8.79 16.68
CA ASP A 170 -3.68 -7.40 16.81
C ASP A 170 -2.58 -6.36 16.57
N ALA A 171 -1.41 -6.54 17.18
CA ALA A 171 -0.26 -5.66 16.97
C ALA A 171 0.18 -5.65 15.50
N PHE A 172 0.24 -6.82 14.87
CA PHE A 172 0.59 -6.99 13.47
C PHE A 172 -0.40 -6.28 12.52
N PHE A 173 -1.71 -6.45 12.75
CA PHE A 173 -2.72 -5.77 11.94
C PHE A 173 -2.65 -4.24 12.08
N ARG A 174 -2.31 -3.72 13.26
CA ARG A 174 -2.08 -2.28 13.47
C ARG A 174 -0.86 -1.77 12.69
N ILE A 175 0.26 -2.48 12.75
CA ILE A 175 1.47 -2.14 11.99
C ILE A 175 1.18 -2.17 10.48
N LEU A 176 0.39 -3.14 10.01
CA LEU A 176 -0.03 -3.21 8.62
C LEU A 176 -0.82 -1.98 8.17
N VAL A 177 -1.77 -1.52 8.99
CA VAL A 177 -2.55 -0.30 8.69
C VAL A 177 -1.66 0.92 8.61
N VAL A 178 -0.70 1.04 9.53
CA VAL A 178 0.31 2.10 9.48
C VAL A 178 1.14 2.01 8.20
N GLY A 179 1.53 0.79 7.79
CA GLY A 179 2.22 0.54 6.52
C GLY A 179 1.46 1.04 5.30
N MET A 180 0.12 0.91 5.27
CA MET A 180 -0.70 1.42 4.16
C MET A 180 -0.59 2.94 3.99
N VAL A 181 -0.46 3.68 5.08
CA VAL A 181 -0.29 5.15 5.06
C VAL A 181 1.15 5.55 4.75
N ILE A 182 2.11 4.80 5.31
CA ILE A 182 3.55 5.09 5.14
C ILE A 182 4.01 4.80 3.70
N ASN A 183 3.48 3.78 3.03
CA ASN A 183 3.95 3.38 1.69
C ASN A 183 3.86 4.50 0.63
N PRO A 184 2.73 5.22 0.47
CA PRO A 184 2.66 6.40 -0.40
C PRO A 184 3.63 7.51 0.02
N LEU A 185 3.76 7.77 1.33
CA LEU A 185 4.65 8.80 1.85
C LEU A 185 6.11 8.51 1.52
N ILE A 186 6.57 7.27 1.70
CA ILE A 186 7.92 6.84 1.31
C ILE A 186 8.10 6.98 -0.20
N THR A 187 7.10 6.60 -1.00
CA THR A 187 7.18 6.69 -2.46
C THR A 187 7.36 8.14 -2.92
N ILE A 188 6.53 9.05 -2.40
CA ILE A 188 6.65 10.48 -2.67
C ILE A 188 8.00 11.00 -2.18
N TRP A 189 8.42 10.64 -0.97
CA TRP A 189 9.68 11.13 -0.40
C TRP A 189 10.91 10.68 -1.19
N THR A 190 10.95 9.41 -1.60
CA THR A 190 12.13 8.80 -2.23
C THR A 190 12.23 9.12 -3.72
N GLN A 191 11.10 9.28 -4.43
CA GLN A 191 11.10 9.44 -5.87
C GLN A 191 10.98 10.91 -6.29
N ARG A 192 12.06 11.46 -6.86
CA ARG A 192 12.15 12.88 -7.29
C ARG A 192 11.02 13.29 -8.25
N ILE A 193 10.62 12.40 -9.16
CA ILE A 193 9.57 12.67 -10.14
C ILE A 193 8.23 12.99 -9.44
N TYR A 194 7.85 12.18 -8.45
CA TYR A 194 6.62 12.38 -7.69
C TYR A 194 6.66 13.66 -6.86
N ARG A 195 7.81 13.99 -6.24
CA ARG A 195 7.97 15.28 -5.52
C ARG A 195 7.77 16.48 -6.44
N MET A 196 8.37 16.45 -7.64
CA MET A 196 8.25 17.55 -8.60
C MET A 196 6.80 17.70 -9.10
N HIS A 197 6.09 16.60 -9.34
CA HIS A 197 4.68 16.64 -9.74
C HIS A 197 3.78 17.17 -8.62
N LEU A 198 4.04 16.76 -7.37
CA LEU A 198 3.29 17.22 -6.20
C LEU A 198 3.48 18.73 -5.99
N LEU A 199 4.72 19.24 -6.08
CA LEU A 199 4.99 20.68 -6.00
C LEU A 199 4.30 21.48 -7.11
N LYS A 200 4.30 20.98 -8.35
CA LYS A 200 3.55 21.62 -9.45
C LYS A 200 2.05 21.66 -9.19
N PHE A 201 1.49 20.59 -8.61
CA PHE A 201 0.08 20.54 -8.26
C PHE A 201 -0.27 21.54 -7.15
N PHE A 202 0.58 21.65 -6.12
CA PHE A 202 0.42 22.64 -5.05
C PHE A 202 0.51 24.07 -5.57
N ASN A 203 1.50 24.38 -6.41
CA ASN A 203 1.63 25.72 -7.00
C ASN A 203 0.39 26.08 -7.83
N LYS A 204 -0.08 25.17 -8.70
CA LYS A 204 -1.28 25.39 -9.51
C LYS A 204 -2.53 25.60 -8.65
N TRP A 205 -2.64 24.88 -7.54
CA TRP A 205 -3.76 25.03 -6.61
C TRP A 205 -3.72 26.39 -5.89
N GLN A 206 -2.53 26.85 -5.52
CA GLN A 206 -2.31 28.17 -4.94
C GLN A 206 -2.66 29.29 -5.94
N ASP A 207 -2.21 29.18 -7.19
CA ASP A 207 -2.54 30.14 -8.25
C ASP A 207 -4.07 30.24 -8.48
N THR A 208 -4.77 29.09 -8.47
CA THR A 208 -6.24 29.04 -8.63
C THR A 208 -6.96 29.75 -7.48
N ARG A 209 -6.40 29.68 -6.27
CA ARG A 209 -6.98 30.32 -5.08
C ARG A 209 -6.82 31.84 -5.13
N ASP A 210 -5.65 32.32 -5.55
CA ASP A 210 -5.36 33.75 -5.69
C ASP A 210 -6.24 34.41 -6.77
N ASP A 211 -6.44 33.74 -7.91
CA ASP A 211 -7.35 34.20 -8.98
C ASP A 211 -8.81 34.30 -8.52
N THR A 212 -9.24 33.36 -7.66
CA THR A 212 -10.60 33.35 -7.11
C THR A 212 -10.80 34.51 -6.14
N GLU A 213 -9.82 34.84 -5.30
CA GLU A 213 -9.92 35.98 -4.37
C GLU A 213 -9.90 37.34 -5.10
N VAL A 214 -9.10 37.47 -6.17
CA VAL A 214 -9.07 38.70 -6.99
C VAL A 214 -10.37 38.90 -7.77
N SER A 215 -10.96 37.82 -8.28
CA SER A 215 -12.26 37.87 -8.98
C SER A 215 -13.41 38.28 -8.06
N VAL A 216 -13.46 37.73 -6.84
CA VAL A 216 -14.48 38.08 -5.83
C VAL A 216 -14.35 39.55 -5.39
N ARG A 217 -13.13 40.06 -5.20
CA ARG A 217 -12.94 41.49 -4.89
C ARG A 217 -13.40 42.40 -6.02
N ARG A 218 -13.07 42.11 -7.29
CA ARG A 218 -13.51 42.94 -8.43
C ARG A 218 -15.02 42.96 -8.61
N HIS A 219 -15.72 41.86 -8.33
CA HIS A 219 -17.18 41.83 -8.40
C HIS A 219 -17.84 42.62 -7.26
N SER A 220 -17.25 42.61 -6.07
CA SER A 220 -17.73 43.41 -4.93
C SER A 220 -17.53 44.92 -5.12
N THR A 221 -16.47 45.35 -5.81
CA THR A 221 -16.25 46.79 -6.06
C THR A 221 -17.18 47.36 -7.12
N LYS A 222 -17.60 46.56 -8.11
CA LYS A 222 -18.55 47.01 -9.14
C LYS A 222 -19.98 47.20 -8.64
N LEU A 223 -20.40 46.47 -7.60
CA LEU A 223 -21.76 46.61 -7.06
C LEU A 223 -21.94 47.91 -6.25
N ASN A 224 -20.87 48.40 -5.60
CA ASN A 224 -20.95 49.59 -4.73
C ASN A 224 -20.83 50.93 -5.49
N MET A 225 -20.59 50.91 -6.81
CA MET A 225 -20.36 52.15 -7.58
C MET A 225 -21.60 52.60 -8.40
N VAL A 226 -22.74 51.91 -8.28
CA VAL A 226 -23.96 52.20 -9.05
C VAL A 226 -25.01 53.02 -8.26
N GLU A 227 -24.80 53.30 -6.97
CA GLU A 227 -25.84 53.90 -6.11
C GLU A 227 -25.55 55.35 -5.67
N SER A 228 -25.04 56.20 -6.57
CA SER A 228 -24.95 57.64 -6.31
C SER A 228 -24.89 58.50 -7.58
N THR A 229 -25.98 58.50 -8.35
CA THR A 229 -26.29 59.60 -9.28
C THR A 229 -27.15 60.64 -8.54
N PRO A 230 -26.66 61.87 -8.30
CA PRO A 230 -27.47 62.93 -7.72
C PRO A 230 -28.44 63.50 -8.75
N LEU A 231 -29.74 63.45 -8.46
CA LEU A 231 -30.75 64.19 -9.21
C LEU A 231 -30.48 65.68 -9.07
N THR A 232 -30.07 66.32 -10.15
CA THR A 232 -30.02 67.78 -10.28
C THR A 232 -31.41 68.24 -10.74
N THR A 233 -32.19 68.78 -9.80
CA THR A 233 -33.41 69.54 -10.10
C THR A 233 -33.01 70.92 -10.61
N ALA A 234 -33.34 71.19 -11.87
CA ALA A 234 -33.34 72.53 -12.45
C ALA A 234 -34.63 73.25 -12.06
N LEU A 235 -34.51 74.46 -11.53
CA LEU A 235 -35.49 75.54 -11.60
C LEU A 235 -34.75 76.88 -11.44
#